data_AF-A0A5B8VY61-F1
#
_entry.id   AF-A0A5B8VY61-F1
#
_cell.length_a   1.000
_cell.length_b   1.000
_cell.length_c   1.000
_cell.angle_alpha   90.00
_cell.angle_beta   90.00
_cell.angle_gamma   90.00
#
_symmetry.space_group_name_H-M   'P 1'
#
loop_
_entity.id
_entity.type
_entity.pdbx_description
1 polymer ?
#
loop_
_entity_poly.entity_id
_entity_poly.type
_entity_poly.pdbx_seq_one_letter_code
_entity_poly.pdbx_strand_id
1 'polypeptide(L)'
;MNQFKIKFQDRIETFFDSATSARQNTGLLTDVLDYANADPHRFKKEIKELQFGSVLSSPLPVVLEALAVDTATWGEFYVDVLKEIFEKAREVKKPKEILGYLMEFAFIEKDLLPFNQKIVDILMREAETDIVEIKIAAINTLANYILNPSIGNKDLVKAVFISKLNDPSWKVRCFTYELLRVENILPQGQRLSIKDQLLKLVFGSPSAI
;
A
#
# COMPACT_ATOMS: atom_id res chain seq x y z
N MET A 1 -7.54 -25.63 11.91
CA MET A 1 -6.82 -25.94 10.66
C MET A 1 -7.32 -24.96 9.60
N ASN A 2 -6.43 -24.17 9.00
CA ASN A 2 -6.80 -23.08 8.09
C ASN A 2 -7.15 -23.65 6.70
N GLN A 3 -8.42 -23.58 6.30
CA GLN A 3 -8.89 -24.21 5.05
C GLN A 3 -8.44 -23.47 3.81
N PHE A 4 -8.36 -22.14 3.86
CA PHE A 4 -7.79 -21.34 2.78
C PHE A 4 -6.38 -21.82 2.42
N LYS A 5 -5.50 -21.95 3.42
CA LYS A 5 -4.13 -22.44 3.20
C LYS A 5 -4.11 -23.81 2.51
N ILE A 6 -4.88 -24.77 3.02
CA ILE A 6 -4.95 -26.13 2.46
C ILE A 6 -5.42 -26.12 1.00
N LYS A 7 -6.36 -25.25 0.66
CA LYS A 7 -6.97 -25.23 -0.67
C LYS A 7 -6.12 -24.50 -1.70
N PHE A 8 -5.36 -23.48 -1.30
CA PHE A 8 -4.77 -22.53 -2.25
C PHE A 8 -3.26 -22.38 -2.18
N GLN A 9 -2.58 -22.85 -1.13
CA GLN A 9 -1.15 -22.56 -0.93
C GLN A 9 -0.28 -22.94 -2.14
N ASP A 10 -0.37 -24.17 -2.64
CA ASP A 10 0.48 -24.64 -3.75
C ASP A 10 0.26 -23.82 -5.03
N ARG A 11 -0.98 -23.36 -5.27
CA ARG A 11 -1.34 -22.54 -6.43
C ARG A 11 -0.87 -21.09 -6.27
N ILE A 12 -0.88 -20.58 -5.04
CA ILE A 12 -0.36 -19.24 -4.71
C ILE A 12 1.16 -19.20 -4.86
N GLU A 13 1.87 -20.23 -4.40
CA GLU A 13 3.33 -20.30 -4.47
C GLU A 13 3.85 -20.29 -5.92
N THR A 14 3.06 -20.79 -6.87
CA THR A 14 3.38 -20.84 -8.31
C THR A 14 2.74 -19.71 -9.12
N PHE A 15 2.02 -18.79 -8.47
CA PHE A 15 1.22 -17.76 -9.16
C PHE A 15 2.08 -16.78 -9.97
N PHE A 16 3.25 -16.40 -9.44
CA PHE A 16 4.17 -15.46 -10.08
C PHE A 16 5.24 -16.16 -10.93
N ASP A 17 5.18 -17.48 -11.09
CA ASP A 17 6.11 -18.21 -11.95
C ASP A 17 5.82 -17.92 -13.42
N SER A 18 6.87 -17.60 -14.17
CA SER A 18 6.77 -17.31 -15.62
C SER A 18 6.27 -18.49 -16.46
N ALA A 19 6.28 -19.70 -15.90
CA ALA A 19 5.74 -20.90 -16.52
C ALA A 19 4.21 -21.05 -16.35
N THR A 20 3.61 -20.33 -15.41
CA THR A 20 2.18 -20.40 -15.14
C THR A 20 1.40 -19.58 -16.16
N SER A 21 0.39 -20.20 -16.77
CA SER A 21 -0.39 -19.52 -17.80
C SER A 21 -1.32 -18.46 -17.21
N ALA A 22 -1.53 -17.36 -17.93
CA ALA A 22 -2.49 -16.32 -17.53
C ALA A 22 -3.89 -16.89 -17.19
N ARG A 23 -4.32 -17.92 -17.93
CA ARG A 23 -5.59 -18.63 -17.68
C ARG A 23 -5.63 -19.33 -16.31
N GLN A 24 -4.53 -19.93 -15.87
CA GLN A 24 -4.44 -20.56 -14.54
C GLN A 24 -4.50 -19.50 -13.44
N ASN A 25 -3.81 -18.37 -13.62
CA ASN A 25 -3.85 -17.25 -12.68
C ASN A 25 -5.26 -16.67 -12.56
N THR A 26 -5.94 -16.38 -13.68
CA THR A 26 -7.34 -15.93 -13.66
C THR A 26 -8.27 -16.94 -12.98
N GLY A 27 -8.05 -18.25 -13.20
CA GLY A 27 -8.79 -19.30 -12.52
C GLY A 27 -8.58 -19.28 -11.00
N LEU A 28 -7.34 -19.09 -10.54
CA LEU A 28 -7.05 -18.96 -9.10
C LEU A 28 -7.73 -17.74 -8.48
N LEU A 29 -7.64 -16.58 -9.12
CA LEU A 29 -8.27 -15.36 -8.61
C LEU A 29 -9.80 -15.54 -8.48
N THR A 30 -10.42 -16.18 -9.47
CA THR A 30 -11.85 -16.50 -9.43
C THR A 30 -12.18 -17.45 -8.27
N ASP A 31 -11.42 -18.55 -8.12
CA ASP A 31 -11.66 -19.52 -7.05
C ASP A 31 -11.47 -18.92 -5.64
N VAL A 32 -10.52 -17.98 -5.49
CA VAL A 32 -10.28 -17.24 -4.24
C VAL A 32 -11.46 -16.33 -3.94
N LEU A 33 -11.95 -15.58 -4.93
CA LEU A 33 -13.11 -14.70 -4.77
C LEU A 33 -14.37 -15.49 -4.42
N ASP A 34 -14.63 -16.60 -5.12
CA ASP A 34 -15.77 -17.49 -4.85
C ASP A 34 -15.70 -18.07 -3.43
N TYR A 35 -14.51 -18.48 -3.00
CA TYR A 35 -14.30 -18.96 -1.63
C TYR A 35 -14.53 -17.86 -0.60
N ALA A 36 -14.06 -16.64 -0.86
CA ALA A 36 -14.26 -15.49 0.01
C ALA A 36 -15.74 -15.13 0.13
N ASN A 37 -16.49 -15.14 -0.99
CA ASN A 37 -17.90 -14.81 -1.05
C ASN A 37 -18.81 -15.87 -0.42
N ALA A 38 -18.37 -17.14 -0.37
CA ALA A 38 -19.13 -18.22 0.25
C ALA A 38 -19.26 -18.06 1.79
N ASP A 39 -18.22 -17.54 2.45
CA ASP A 39 -18.25 -17.23 3.89
C ASP A 39 -17.27 -16.08 4.24
N PRO A 40 -17.68 -14.82 4.07
CA PRO A 40 -16.79 -13.68 4.24
C PRO A 40 -16.20 -13.53 5.65
N HIS A 41 -16.96 -13.89 6.68
CA HIS A 41 -16.51 -13.78 8.07
C HIS A 41 -15.39 -14.77 8.36
N ARG A 42 -15.59 -16.03 7.95
CA ARG A 42 -14.59 -17.07 8.08
C ARG A 42 -13.35 -16.74 7.25
N PHE A 43 -13.54 -16.31 6.01
CA PHE A 43 -12.45 -15.95 5.12
C PHE A 43 -11.55 -14.87 5.73
N LYS A 44 -12.14 -13.77 6.24
CA LYS A 44 -11.38 -12.69 6.91
C LYS A 44 -10.55 -13.21 8.08
N LYS A 45 -11.10 -14.13 8.89
CA LYS A 45 -10.37 -14.76 9.99
C LYS A 45 -9.20 -15.60 9.48
N GLU A 46 -9.42 -16.43 8.46
CA GLU A 46 -8.40 -17.29 7.89
C GLU A 46 -7.25 -16.49 7.25
N ILE A 47 -7.54 -15.40 6.54
CA ILE A 47 -6.51 -14.54 5.96
C ILE A 47 -5.72 -13.79 7.04
N LYS A 48 -6.37 -13.33 8.11
CA LYS A 48 -5.70 -12.68 9.24
C LYS A 48 -4.68 -13.56 9.95
N GLU A 49 -4.86 -14.89 9.92
CA GLU A 49 -3.89 -15.85 10.46
C GLU A 49 -2.68 -16.07 9.54
N LEU A 50 -2.79 -15.71 8.24
CA LEU A 50 -1.79 -15.99 7.21
C LEU A 50 -1.07 -14.74 6.68
N GLN A 51 -1.63 -13.56 6.92
CA GLN A 51 -1.05 -12.30 6.48
C GLN A 51 0.34 -12.06 7.10
N PHE A 52 1.17 -11.32 6.37
CA PHE A 52 2.51 -10.92 6.80
C PHE A 52 3.48 -12.08 7.08
N GLY A 53 3.26 -13.25 6.47
CA GLY A 53 4.29 -14.28 6.30
C GLY A 53 5.50 -13.78 5.50
N SER A 54 6.49 -14.65 5.25
CA SER A 54 7.60 -14.26 4.37
C SER A 54 7.06 -13.83 3.00
N VAL A 55 7.67 -12.81 2.39
CA VAL A 55 7.15 -12.17 1.15
C VAL A 55 6.85 -13.19 0.04
N LEU A 56 7.63 -14.26 -0.06
CA LEU A 56 7.46 -15.32 -1.06
C LEU A 56 6.33 -16.32 -0.76
N SER A 57 5.80 -16.33 0.47
CA SER A 57 4.77 -17.29 0.91
C SER A 57 3.51 -16.61 1.44
N SER A 58 3.44 -15.28 1.41
CA SER A 58 2.25 -14.60 1.86
C SER A 58 1.16 -14.71 0.80
N PRO A 59 -0.04 -15.20 1.16
CA PRO A 59 -1.17 -15.22 0.25
C PRO A 59 -1.77 -13.84 -0.01
N LEU A 60 -1.36 -12.82 0.74
CA LEU A 60 -2.01 -11.52 0.76
C LEU A 60 -2.04 -10.82 -0.62
N PRO A 61 -0.95 -10.77 -1.41
CA PRO A 61 -0.99 -10.14 -2.75
C PRO A 61 -2.04 -10.77 -3.67
N VAL A 62 -2.05 -12.11 -3.79
CA VAL A 62 -3.00 -12.85 -4.62
C VAL A 62 -4.44 -12.67 -4.12
N VAL A 63 -4.62 -12.64 -2.79
CA VAL A 63 -5.92 -12.38 -2.18
C VAL A 63 -6.42 -10.99 -2.52
N LEU A 64 -5.60 -9.95 -2.35
CA LEU A 64 -6.01 -8.58 -2.66
C LEU A 64 -6.37 -8.47 -4.15
N GLU A 65 -5.51 -8.97 -5.05
CA GLU A 65 -5.82 -8.98 -6.49
C GLU A 65 -7.17 -9.65 -6.80
N ALA A 66 -7.46 -10.81 -6.19
CA ALA A 66 -8.73 -11.50 -6.38
C ALA A 66 -9.93 -10.69 -5.90
N LEU A 67 -9.82 -10.05 -4.72
CA LEU A 67 -10.90 -9.26 -4.13
C LEU A 67 -11.11 -7.91 -4.82
N ALA A 68 -10.12 -7.41 -5.56
CA ALA A 68 -10.24 -6.17 -6.33
C ALA A 68 -11.29 -6.24 -7.44
N VAL A 69 -11.73 -7.45 -7.82
CA VAL A 69 -12.80 -7.65 -8.80
C VAL A 69 -14.19 -7.28 -8.23
N ASP A 70 -14.38 -7.34 -6.91
CA ASP A 70 -15.64 -7.01 -6.22
C ASP A 70 -15.40 -6.10 -5.00
N THR A 71 -14.93 -4.89 -5.29
CA THR A 71 -14.68 -3.85 -4.29
C THR A 71 -15.96 -3.34 -3.61
N ALA A 72 -17.14 -3.55 -4.20
CA ALA A 72 -18.41 -3.23 -3.57
C ALA A 72 -18.63 -4.06 -2.30
N THR A 73 -18.24 -5.34 -2.33
CA THR A 73 -18.28 -6.24 -1.16
C THR A 73 -17.03 -6.10 -0.29
N TRP A 74 -15.85 -5.96 -0.91
CA TRP A 74 -14.57 -6.13 -0.22
C TRP A 74 -13.81 -4.82 0.07
N GLY A 75 -14.31 -3.65 -0.32
CA GLY A 75 -13.63 -2.38 -0.12
C GLY A 75 -13.25 -2.08 1.33
N GLU A 76 -14.12 -2.40 2.30
CA GLU A 76 -13.79 -2.22 3.73
C GLU A 76 -12.68 -3.18 4.21
N PHE A 77 -12.52 -4.34 3.57
CA PHE A 77 -11.42 -5.24 3.91
C PHE A 77 -10.06 -4.60 3.60
N TYR A 78 -9.95 -3.84 2.50
CA TYR A 78 -8.73 -3.08 2.20
C TYR A 78 -8.44 -2.00 3.25
N VAL A 79 -9.47 -1.32 3.74
CA VAL A 79 -9.33 -0.33 4.82
C VAL A 79 -8.76 -0.98 6.08
N ASP A 80 -9.23 -2.18 6.42
CA ASP A 80 -8.75 -2.91 7.59
C ASP A 80 -7.32 -3.45 7.40
N VAL A 81 -7.03 -4.05 6.24
CA VAL A 81 -5.66 -4.50 5.89
C VAL A 81 -4.67 -3.34 5.93
N LEU A 82 -5.05 -2.14 5.46
CA LEU A 82 -4.19 -0.97 5.52
C LEU A 82 -3.80 -0.59 6.96
N LYS A 83 -4.78 -0.60 7.88
CA LYS A 83 -4.51 -0.34 9.30
C LYS A 83 -3.56 -1.38 9.86
N GLU A 84 -3.81 -2.66 9.56
CA GLU A 84 -3.01 -3.78 10.06
C GLU A 84 -1.57 -3.74 9.50
N ILE A 85 -1.37 -3.36 8.24
CA ILE A 85 -0.04 -3.10 7.65
C ILE A 85 0.72 -2.09 8.50
N PHE A 86 0.11 -0.93 8.77
CA PHE A 86 0.79 0.12 9.53
C PHE A 86 0.99 -0.26 10.99
N GLU A 87 0.01 -0.87 11.65
CA GLU A 87 0.14 -1.39 13.01
C GLU A 87 1.31 -2.38 13.09
N LYS A 88 1.36 -3.35 12.18
CA LYS A 88 2.41 -4.36 12.18
C LYS A 88 3.78 -3.78 11.86
N ALA A 89 3.86 -2.82 10.93
CA ALA A 89 5.10 -2.13 10.57
C ALA A 89 5.75 -1.42 11.77
N ARG A 90 4.98 -0.99 12.79
CA ARG A 90 5.52 -0.39 14.03
C ARG A 90 6.15 -1.40 14.97
N GLU A 91 5.73 -2.66 14.91
CA GLU A 91 6.17 -3.71 15.85
C GLU A 91 7.41 -4.45 15.36
N VAL A 92 7.60 -4.54 14.05
CA VAL A 92 8.64 -5.37 13.44
C VAL A 92 9.98 -4.66 13.36
N LYS A 93 11.07 -5.42 13.40
CA LYS A 93 12.44 -4.89 13.24
C LYS A 93 12.71 -4.34 11.84
N LYS A 94 11.98 -4.82 10.83
CA LYS A 94 12.12 -4.43 9.43
C LYS A 94 10.77 -3.96 8.86
N PRO A 95 10.34 -2.72 9.16
CA PRO A 95 9.04 -2.20 8.73
C PRO A 95 8.82 -2.30 7.22
N LYS A 96 9.88 -2.15 6.41
CA LYS A 96 9.81 -2.21 4.94
C LYS A 96 9.25 -3.53 4.40
N GLU A 97 9.54 -4.66 5.05
CA GLU A 97 9.01 -5.97 4.62
C GLU A 97 7.47 -6.03 4.75
N ILE A 98 6.90 -5.28 5.68
CA ILE A 98 5.45 -5.14 5.87
C ILE A 98 4.87 -4.03 4.99
N LEU A 99 5.56 -2.89 4.91
CA LEU A 99 5.10 -1.75 4.10
C LEU A 99 5.10 -2.07 2.60
N GLY A 100 5.84 -3.09 2.15
CA GLY A 100 5.80 -3.57 0.77
C GLY A 100 4.40 -4.00 0.30
N TYR A 101 3.52 -4.46 1.20
CA TYR A 101 2.14 -4.81 0.85
C TYR A 101 1.28 -3.61 0.44
N LEU A 102 1.75 -2.37 0.65
CA LEU A 102 1.04 -1.18 0.16
C LEU A 102 1.01 -1.10 -1.37
N MET A 103 1.92 -1.78 -2.09
CA MET A 103 1.88 -1.80 -3.55
C MET A 103 0.61 -2.46 -4.10
N GLU A 104 0.03 -3.42 -3.37
CA GLU A 104 -1.19 -4.14 -3.76
C GLU A 104 -2.42 -3.22 -3.77
N PHE A 105 -2.34 -2.04 -3.16
CA PHE A 105 -3.41 -1.05 -3.21
C PHE A 105 -3.54 -0.39 -4.59
N ALA A 106 -2.58 -0.63 -5.51
CA ALA A 106 -2.69 -0.20 -6.89
C ALA A 106 -3.90 -0.82 -7.62
N PHE A 107 -4.41 -1.97 -7.16
CA PHE A 107 -5.60 -2.60 -7.74
C PHE A 107 -6.89 -1.80 -7.50
N ILE A 108 -6.92 -0.99 -6.44
CA ILE A 108 -8.15 -0.29 -5.99
C ILE A 108 -8.04 1.23 -5.99
N GLU A 109 -6.84 1.79 -6.26
CA GLU A 109 -6.58 3.23 -6.13
C GLU A 109 -7.43 4.12 -7.06
N LYS A 110 -8.03 3.55 -8.10
CA LYS A 110 -8.91 4.24 -9.06
C LYS A 110 -10.41 4.01 -8.80
N ASP A 111 -10.76 3.17 -7.83
CA ASP A 111 -12.15 2.88 -7.50
C ASP A 111 -12.86 4.15 -6.99
N LEU A 112 -14.17 4.28 -7.25
CA LEU A 112 -14.95 5.47 -6.90
C LEU A 112 -15.77 5.30 -5.62
N LEU A 113 -15.72 4.13 -4.99
CA LEU A 113 -16.48 3.83 -3.80
C LEU A 113 -15.91 4.55 -2.56
N PRO A 114 -16.76 4.82 -1.55
CA PRO A 114 -16.39 5.65 -0.39
C PRO A 114 -15.22 5.13 0.45
N PHE A 115 -14.87 3.84 0.37
CA PHE A 115 -13.77 3.28 1.15
C PHE A 115 -12.41 3.90 0.75
N ASN A 116 -12.25 4.38 -0.48
CA ASN A 116 -11.02 5.05 -0.92
C ASN A 116 -10.77 6.37 -0.18
N GLN A 117 -11.84 7.08 0.22
CA GLN A 117 -11.68 8.24 1.10
C GLN A 117 -11.13 7.84 2.46
N LYS A 118 -11.59 6.71 3.03
CA LYS A 118 -11.07 6.18 4.31
C LYS A 118 -9.60 5.78 4.21
N ILE A 119 -9.19 5.19 3.09
CA ILE A 119 -7.78 4.87 2.80
C ILE A 119 -6.94 6.16 2.80
N VAL A 120 -7.39 7.19 2.07
CA VAL A 120 -6.72 8.50 2.04
C VAL A 120 -6.62 9.11 3.44
N ASP A 121 -7.68 9.06 4.24
CA ASP A 121 -7.68 9.62 5.59
C ASP A 121 -6.68 8.89 6.51
N ILE A 122 -6.57 7.56 6.38
CA ILE A 122 -5.54 6.77 7.08
C ILE A 122 -4.15 7.17 6.60
N LEU A 123 -3.90 7.19 5.29
CA LEU A 123 -2.59 7.55 4.73
C LEU A 123 -2.15 8.96 5.15
N MET A 124 -3.07 9.93 5.16
CA MET A 124 -2.80 11.27 5.66
C MET A 124 -2.40 11.26 7.14
N ARG A 125 -3.11 10.51 7.98
CA ARG A 125 -2.75 10.35 9.39
C ARG A 125 -1.37 9.70 9.55
N GLU A 126 -1.09 8.67 8.77
CA GLU A 126 0.19 7.94 8.84
C GLU A 126 1.36 8.75 8.28
N ALA A 127 1.12 9.72 7.39
CA ALA A 127 2.13 10.68 6.96
C ALA A 127 2.58 11.64 8.10
N GLU A 128 1.85 11.70 9.22
CA GLU A 128 2.18 12.51 10.39
C GLU A 128 2.89 11.74 11.51
N THR A 129 3.13 10.44 11.36
CA THR A 129 3.83 9.62 12.38
C THR A 129 5.30 10.04 12.58
N ASP A 130 5.91 9.70 13.71
CA ASP A 130 7.33 9.95 13.95
C ASP A 130 8.27 8.91 13.29
N ILE A 131 7.71 7.78 12.84
CA ILE A 131 8.47 6.69 12.21
C ILE A 131 8.68 7.02 10.73
N VAL A 132 9.91 7.37 10.38
CA VAL A 132 10.31 7.85 9.04
C VAL A 132 9.89 6.88 7.92
N GLU A 133 10.06 5.58 8.12
CA GLU A 133 9.71 4.55 7.13
C GLU A 133 8.21 4.53 6.84
N ILE A 134 7.38 4.56 7.87
CA ILE A 134 5.92 4.58 7.74
C ILE A 134 5.48 5.89 7.08
N LYS A 135 6.05 7.01 7.51
CA LYS A 135 5.75 8.33 6.94
C LYS A 135 6.02 8.36 5.44
N ILE A 136 7.20 7.91 5.01
CA ILE A 136 7.57 7.86 3.58
C ILE A 136 6.63 6.93 2.81
N ALA A 137 6.34 5.74 3.34
CA ALA A 137 5.46 4.78 2.68
C ALA A 137 4.02 5.30 2.53
N ALA A 138 3.51 5.99 3.55
CA ALA A 138 2.22 6.64 3.52
C ALA A 138 2.17 7.77 2.48
N ILE A 139 3.20 8.63 2.44
CA ILE A 139 3.33 9.70 1.43
C ILE A 139 3.37 9.13 0.01
N ASN A 140 4.17 8.08 -0.21
CA ASN A 140 4.29 7.42 -1.50
C ASN A 140 2.94 6.86 -1.97
N THR A 141 2.26 6.11 -1.10
CA THR A 141 0.98 5.48 -1.44
C THR A 141 -0.11 6.53 -1.65
N LEU A 142 -0.12 7.59 -0.85
CA LEU A 142 -1.08 8.69 -0.95
C LEU A 142 -1.02 9.42 -2.29
N ALA A 143 0.14 9.48 -2.93
CA ALA A 143 0.31 10.14 -4.23
C ALA A 143 -0.58 9.52 -5.30
N ASN A 144 -0.75 8.20 -5.29
CA ASN A 144 -1.56 7.49 -6.27
C ASN A 144 -3.05 7.88 -6.21
N TYR A 145 -3.53 8.33 -5.06
CA TYR A 145 -4.93 8.68 -4.84
C TYR A 145 -5.26 10.13 -5.22
N ILE A 146 -4.27 11.00 -5.47
CA ILE A 146 -4.52 12.43 -5.71
C ILE A 146 -5.41 12.68 -6.95
N LEU A 147 -5.28 11.82 -7.96
CA LEU A 147 -6.03 11.91 -9.20
C LEU A 147 -7.41 11.25 -9.11
N ASN A 148 -7.66 10.41 -8.09
CA ASN A 148 -8.93 9.72 -7.95
C ASN A 148 -10.07 10.73 -7.68
N PRO A 149 -11.13 10.77 -8.52
CA PRO A 149 -12.19 11.77 -8.40
C PRO A 149 -13.13 11.56 -7.20
N SER A 150 -13.11 10.39 -6.55
CA SER A 150 -13.89 10.13 -5.32
C SER A 150 -13.31 10.81 -4.07
N ILE A 151 -12.06 11.28 -4.15
CA ILE A 151 -11.38 11.91 -3.02
C ILE A 151 -11.83 13.37 -2.91
N GLY A 152 -12.55 13.69 -1.84
CA GLY A 152 -13.14 15.01 -1.62
C GLY A 152 -12.16 16.04 -1.05
N ASN A 153 -11.07 15.60 -0.42
CA ASN A 153 -10.13 16.45 0.33
C ASN A 153 -8.76 16.62 -0.34
N LYS A 154 -8.73 16.69 -1.68
CA LYS A 154 -7.48 16.78 -2.47
C LYS A 154 -6.57 17.95 -2.08
N ASP A 155 -7.14 19.09 -1.71
CA ASP A 155 -6.34 20.24 -1.30
C ASP A 155 -5.67 20.01 0.06
N LEU A 156 -6.29 19.25 0.97
CA LEU A 156 -5.65 18.82 2.21
C LEU A 156 -4.51 17.83 1.93
N VAL A 157 -4.69 16.89 0.99
CA VAL A 157 -3.63 15.98 0.56
C VAL A 157 -2.42 16.75 0.01
N LYS A 158 -2.66 17.76 -0.85
CA LYS A 158 -1.60 18.65 -1.34
C LYS A 158 -0.93 19.43 -0.21
N ALA A 159 -1.70 19.94 0.75
CA ALA A 159 -1.15 20.65 1.90
C ALA A 159 -0.26 19.75 2.76
N VAL A 160 -0.64 18.47 2.95
CA VAL A 160 0.22 17.46 3.60
C VAL A 160 1.52 17.32 2.83
N PHE A 161 1.49 17.10 1.51
CA PHE A 161 2.72 16.99 0.73
C PHE A 161 3.63 18.22 0.84
N ILE A 162 3.06 19.43 0.77
CA ILE A 162 3.82 20.66 0.89
C ILE A 162 4.44 20.78 2.28
N SER A 163 3.73 20.39 3.35
CA SER A 163 4.28 20.43 4.71
C SER A 163 5.51 19.52 4.86
N LYS A 164 5.52 18.36 4.17
CA LYS A 164 6.63 17.39 4.22
C LYS A 164 7.91 17.85 3.53
N LEU A 165 7.86 18.89 2.71
CA LEU A 165 9.06 19.56 2.21
C LEU A 165 9.87 20.25 3.33
N ASN A 166 9.24 20.48 4.49
CA ASN A 166 9.87 21.08 5.67
C ASN A 166 9.96 20.10 6.87
N ASP A 167 9.75 18.80 6.64
CA ASP A 167 9.81 17.78 7.71
C ASP A 167 11.19 17.78 8.40
N PRO A 168 11.30 17.54 9.72
CA PRO A 168 12.59 17.48 10.41
C PRO A 168 13.58 16.47 9.80
N SER A 169 13.07 15.36 9.27
CA SER A 169 13.87 14.31 8.65
C SER A 169 14.25 14.70 7.21
N TRP A 170 15.55 14.78 6.95
CA TRP A 170 16.07 15.03 5.59
C TRP A 170 15.61 13.96 4.60
N LYS A 171 15.43 12.71 5.06
CA LYS A 171 14.95 11.61 4.21
C LYS A 171 13.54 11.89 3.70
N VAL A 172 12.67 12.41 4.57
CA VAL A 172 11.29 12.75 4.23
C VAL A 172 11.26 13.95 3.28
N ARG A 173 12.04 14.99 3.56
CA ARG A 173 12.15 16.17 2.68
C ARG A 173 12.61 15.78 1.28
N CYS A 174 13.70 15.03 1.18
CA CYS A 174 14.24 14.54 -0.10
C CYS A 174 13.23 13.69 -0.84
N PHE A 175 12.63 12.71 -0.16
CA PHE A 175 11.66 11.81 -0.78
C PHE A 175 10.45 12.58 -1.32
N THR A 176 9.86 13.44 -0.50
CA THR A 176 8.70 14.26 -0.87
C THR A 176 9.04 15.15 -2.06
N TYR A 177 10.20 15.83 -2.04
CA TYR A 177 10.62 16.68 -3.15
C TYR A 177 10.68 15.90 -4.48
N GLU A 178 11.26 14.70 -4.46
CA GLU A 178 11.36 13.85 -5.65
C GLU A 178 10.00 13.37 -6.14
N LEU A 179 9.16 12.90 -5.22
CA LEU A 179 7.80 12.47 -5.52
C LEU A 179 6.99 13.60 -6.19
N LEU A 180 6.94 14.79 -5.57
CA LEU A 180 6.20 15.92 -6.12
C LEU A 180 6.75 16.39 -7.47
N ARG A 181 8.06 16.22 -7.69
CA ARG A 181 8.70 16.51 -8.98
C ARG A 181 8.26 15.51 -10.05
N VAL A 182 8.25 14.21 -9.75
CA VAL A 182 7.82 13.15 -10.67
C VAL A 182 6.33 13.29 -11.02
N GLU A 183 5.51 13.59 -10.01
CA GLU A 183 4.07 13.79 -10.16
C GLU A 183 3.69 15.17 -10.76
N ASN A 184 4.66 16.02 -11.09
CA ASN A 184 4.46 17.38 -11.62
C ASN A 184 3.56 18.28 -10.73
N ILE A 185 3.61 18.10 -9.41
CA ILE A 185 2.86 18.87 -8.41
C ILE A 185 3.77 19.66 -7.46
N LEU A 186 5.08 19.71 -7.74
CA LEU A 186 6.03 20.51 -6.97
C LEU A 186 5.72 22.00 -7.11
N PRO A 187 5.61 22.77 -6.00
CA PRO A 187 5.39 24.21 -6.07
C PRO A 187 6.47 24.93 -6.88
N GLN A 188 6.07 25.93 -7.67
CA GLN A 188 6.98 26.67 -8.54
C GLN A 188 8.10 27.32 -7.71
N GLY A 189 9.35 27.14 -8.16
CA GLY A 189 10.53 27.70 -7.50
C GLY A 189 11.02 26.92 -6.29
N GLN A 190 10.29 25.90 -5.83
CA GLN A 190 10.75 25.02 -4.75
C GLN A 190 12.01 24.28 -5.16
N ARG A 191 13.02 24.27 -4.28
CA ARG A 191 14.29 23.56 -4.49
C ARG A 191 14.66 22.80 -3.23
N LEU A 192 15.34 21.68 -3.42
CA LEU A 192 15.94 20.95 -2.31
C LEU A 192 17.11 21.75 -1.72
N SER A 193 17.22 21.81 -0.39
CA SER A 193 18.31 22.54 0.27
C SER A 193 19.69 21.95 -0.07
N ILE A 194 20.75 22.78 -0.09
CA ILE A 194 22.12 22.30 -0.37
C ILE A 194 22.52 21.20 0.60
N LYS A 195 22.15 21.33 1.88
CA LYS A 195 22.39 20.33 2.92
C LYS A 195 21.74 19.00 2.56
N ASP A 196 20.48 19.01 2.13
CA ASP A 196 19.75 17.80 1.74
C ASP A 196 20.31 17.17 0.46
N GLN A 197 20.76 17.98 -0.51
CA GLN A 197 21.46 17.49 -1.69
C GLN A 197 22.76 16.76 -1.33
N LEU A 198 23.54 17.30 -0.39
CA LEU A 198 24.76 16.64 0.11
C LEU A 198 24.44 15.33 0.85
N LEU A 199 23.42 15.34 1.72
CA LEU A 199 23.00 14.12 2.44
C LEU A 199 22.52 13.05 1.46
N LYS A 200 21.76 13.41 0.43
CA LYS A 200 21.35 12.51 -0.65
C LYS A 200 22.54 11.94 -1.42
N LEU A 201 23.58 12.75 -1.66
CA LEU A 201 24.80 12.29 -2.34
C LEU A 201 25.58 11.26 -1.49
N VAL A 202 25.70 11.51 -0.18
CA VAL A 202 26.49 10.66 0.74
C VAL A 202 25.76 9.38 1.11
N PHE A 203 24.45 9.46 1.39
CA PHE A 203 23.67 8.34 1.92
C PHE A 203 22.73 7.70 0.89
N GLY A 204 22.70 8.21 -0.34
CA GLY A 204 21.80 7.77 -1.39
C GLY A 204 20.40 8.38 -1.29
N SER A 205 19.56 8.05 -2.29
CA SER A 205 18.17 8.48 -2.33
C SER A 205 17.32 7.63 -1.37
N PRO A 206 16.50 8.25 -0.51
CA PRO A 206 15.51 7.51 0.29
C PRO A 206 14.54 6.74 -0.62
N SER A 207 14.26 5.47 -0.31
CA SER A 207 13.21 4.66 -0.98
C SER A 207 12.04 4.42 -0.04
N ALA A 208 10.83 4.41 -0.59
CA ALA A 208 9.60 4.12 0.15
C ALA A 208 9.44 2.64 0.50
N ILE A 209 9.88 1.77 -0.41
CA ILE A 209 9.83 0.32 -0.33
C ILE A 209 11.20 -0.21 -0.75
#